data_AF-A0A1Q8Q2U9-F1
#
_entry.id   AF-A0A1Q8Q2U9-F1
#
_cell.length_a   1.000
_cell.length_b   1.000
_cell.length_c   1.000
_cell.angle_alpha   90.00
_cell.angle_beta   90.00
_cell.angle_gamma   90.00
#
_symmetry.space_group_name_H-M   'P 1'
#
loop_
_entity.id
_entity.type
_entity.pdbx_description
1 polymer ?
#
loop_
_entity_poly.entity_id
_entity_poly.type
_entity_poly.pdbx_seq_one_letter_code
_entity_poly.pdbx_strand_id
1 'polypeptide(L)' 'MKFVDELFELYRGRLQGTEDDLDMITLTVLGEMSKADILTVIQDMSEEELAWLFRVYLYEGLKEKFNQDQLPVRKNNHFH' A
#
# COMPACT_ATOMS: atom_id res chain seq x y z
N MET A 1 11.88 -3.72 9.43
CA MET A 1 10.75 -2.86 9.02
C MET A 1 10.28 -2.13 10.27
N LYS A 2 11.10 -1.23 10.80
CA LYS A 2 10.97 -0.75 12.20
C LYS A 2 9.56 -0.24 12.55
N PHE A 3 8.97 0.59 11.69
CA PHE A 3 7.61 1.09 11.88
C PHE A 3 6.54 -0.01 11.84
N VAL A 4 6.68 -0.99 10.96
CA VAL A 4 5.78 -2.16 10.88
C VAL A 4 5.93 -3.02 12.14
N ASP A 5 7.14 -3.19 12.64
CA ASP A 5 7.43 -3.94 13.87
C ASP A 5 6.79 -3.24 15.09
N GLU A 6 6.87 -1.91 15.16
CA GLU A 6 6.22 -1.09 16.20
C GLU A 6 4.69 -1.17 16.14
N LEU A 7 4.10 -1.06 14.95
CA LEU A 7 2.65 -1.25 14.76
C LEU A 7 2.22 -2.67 15.12
N PHE A 8 3.00 -3.67 14.73
CA PHE A 8 2.72 -5.06 15.06
C PHE A 8 2.65 -5.25 16.57
N GLU A 9 3.62 -4.73 17.33
CA GLU A 9 3.61 -4.83 18.79
C GLU A 9 2.46 -4.03 19.43
N LEU A 10 2.08 -2.87 18.88
CA LEU A 10 0.94 -2.07 19.36
C LEU A 10 -0.40 -2.83 19.26
N TYR A 11 -0.58 -3.57 18.17
CA TYR A 11 -1.81 -4.32 17.89
C TYR A 11 -1.70 -5.80 18.26
N ARG A 12 -0.54 -6.27 18.73
CA ARG A 12 -0.31 -7.65 19.13
C ARG A 12 -1.29 -8.05 20.24
N GLY A 13 -2.00 -9.16 20.03
CA GLY A 13 -3.01 -9.65 20.97
C GLY A 13 -4.36 -8.93 20.91
N ARG A 14 -4.51 -7.89 20.08
CA ARG A 14 -5.82 -7.28 19.74
C ARG A 14 -6.40 -7.82 18.43
N LEU A 15 -5.60 -8.51 17.63
CA LEU A 15 -5.96 -9.04 16.33
C LEU A 15 -5.89 -10.55 16.27
N GLN A 16 -6.75 -11.12 15.43
CA GLN A 16 -6.64 -12.52 15.03
C GLN A 16 -5.66 -12.69 13.85
N GLY A 17 -5.23 -11.57 13.25
CA GLY A 17 -4.30 -11.55 12.11
C GLY A 17 -4.98 -11.91 10.79
N THR A 18 -6.30 -11.68 10.71
CA THR A 18 -7.05 -11.88 9.47
C THR A 18 -6.72 -10.78 8.46
N GLU A 19 -6.98 -11.02 7.16
CA GLU A 19 -6.79 -9.99 6.14
C GLU A 19 -7.65 -8.75 6.42
N ASP A 20 -8.89 -8.94 6.88
CA ASP A 20 -9.80 -7.85 7.26
C ASP A 20 -9.25 -7.02 8.45
N ASP A 21 -8.64 -7.67 9.44
CA ASP A 21 -7.99 -7.00 10.58
C ASP A 21 -6.82 -6.12 10.12
N LEU A 22 -6.01 -6.63 9.19
CA LEU A 22 -4.83 -5.95 8.66
C LEU A 22 -5.23 -4.75 7.79
N ASP A 23 -6.27 -4.91 6.97
CA ASP A 23 -6.83 -3.82 6.15
C ASP A 23 -7.41 -2.72 7.03
N MET A 24 -8.18 -3.08 8.06
CA MET A 24 -8.77 -2.11 8.98
C MET A 24 -7.70 -1.28 9.69
N ILE A 25 -6.66 -1.92 10.24
CA ILE A 25 -5.57 -1.18 10.90
C ILE A 25 -4.81 -0.31 9.92
N THR A 26 -4.51 -0.83 8.74
CA THR A 26 -3.78 -0.06 7.74
C THR A 26 -4.55 1.22 7.40
N LEU A 27 -5.87 1.12 7.23
CA LEU A 27 -6.74 2.27 7.00
C LEU A 27 -6.81 3.22 8.20
N THR A 28 -6.95 2.69 9.42
CA THR A 28 -6.99 3.51 10.64
C THR A 28 -5.69 4.29 10.83
N VAL A 29 -4.54 3.62 10.76
CA VAL A 29 -3.22 4.24 10.90
C VAL A 29 -3.01 5.31 9.83
N LEU A 30 -3.26 5.00 8.56
CA LEU A 30 -3.12 5.97 7.48
C LEU A 30 -4.09 7.15 7.59
N GLY A 31 -5.30 6.93 8.13
CA GLY A 31 -6.29 7.97 8.35
C GLY A 31 -5.92 8.93 9.50
N GLU A 32 -5.18 8.44 10.49
CA GLU A 32 -4.70 9.23 11.64
C GLU A 32 -3.38 9.96 11.35
N MET A 33 -2.56 9.43 10.44
CA MET A 33 -1.27 10.03 10.08
C MET A 33 -1.44 11.27 9.21
N SER A 34 -0.76 12.36 9.58
CA SER A 34 -0.59 13.50 8.69
C SER A 34 0.48 13.20 7.63
N LYS A 35 0.51 14.02 6.57
CA LYS A 35 1.60 13.98 5.58
C LYS A 35 2.99 14.12 6.23
N ALA A 36 3.11 14.93 7.28
CA ALA A 36 4.36 15.11 7.99
C ALA A 36 4.78 13.83 8.72
N ASP A 37 3.84 13.13 9.36
CA ASP A 37 4.11 11.87 10.06
C ASP A 37 4.59 10.79 9.10
N ILE A 38 3.95 10.69 7.93
CA ILE A 38 4.37 9.75 6.86
C ILE A 38 5.79 10.04 6.40
N LEU A 39 6.14 11.32 6.20
CA LEU A 39 7.49 11.72 5.80
C LEU A 39 8.52 11.41 6.88
N THR A 40 8.19 11.60 8.16
CA THR A 40 9.07 11.22 9.27
C THR A 40 9.33 9.71 9.26
N VAL A 41 8.29 8.89 9.09
CA VAL A 41 8.46 7.42 9.00
C VAL A 41 9.36 7.04 7.83
N ILE A 42 9.19 7.67 6.67
CA ILE A 42 10.04 7.42 5.49
C ILE A 42 11.50 7.84 5.74
N GLN A 43 11.72 8.97 6.43
CA GLN A 43 13.07 9.45 6.76
C GLN A 43 13.81 8.54 7.74
N ASP A 44 13.08 7.84 8.60
CA ASP A 44 13.62 6.89 9.57
C ASP A 44 13.87 5.49 8.98
N MET A 45 13.47 5.23 7.73
CA MET A 45 13.72 3.96 7.05
C MET A 45 15.20 3.78 6.71
N SER A 46 15.69 2.55 6.85
CA SER A 46 16.97 2.15 6.26
C SER A 46 16.92 2.19 4.73
N GLU A 47 18.10 2.23 4.07
CA GLU A 47 18.18 2.18 2.60
C GLU A 47 17.46 0.96 2.02
N GLU A 48 17.55 -0.20 2.69
CA GLU A 48 16.89 -1.44 2.28
C GLU A 48 15.37 -1.34 2.36
N GLU A 49 14.84 -0.77 3.44
CA GLU A 49 13.39 -0.56 3.63
C GLU A 49 12.84 0.47 2.63
N LEU A 50 13.58 1.55 2.39
CA LEU A 50 13.20 2.56 1.40
C LEU A 50 13.20 1.97 -0.02
N ALA A 51 14.21 1.18 -0.37
CA ALA A 51 14.28 0.49 -1.66
C ALA A 51 13.13 -0.51 -1.82
N TRP A 52 12.78 -1.23 -0.74
CA TRP A 52 11.63 -2.13 -0.73
C TRP A 52 10.31 -1.38 -0.91
N LEU A 53 10.09 -0.28 -0.18
CA LEU A 53 8.91 0.58 -0.32
C LEU A 53 8.76 1.07 -1.76
N PHE A 54 9.84 1.56 -2.35
CA PHE A 54 9.83 2.07 -3.72
C PHE A 54 9.59 0.96 -4.74
N ARG A 55 10.13 -0.25 -4.51
CA ARG A 55 9.86 -1.43 -5.33
C ARG A 55 8.37 -1.77 -5.34
N VAL A 56 7.72 -1.79 -4.17
CA VAL A 56 6.28 -2.10 -4.07
C VAL A 56 5.46 -1.04 -4.82
N TYR A 57 5.73 0.24 -4.59
CA TYR A 57 5.07 1.34 -5.29
C TYR A 57 5.20 1.21 -6.82
N LEU A 58 6.41 0.98 -7.32
CA LEU A 58 6.65 0.79 -8.75
C LEU A 58 5.92 -0.44 -9.29
N TYR A 59 5.98 -1.56 -8.58
CA TYR A 59 5.37 -2.81 -9.02
C TYR A 59 3.84 -2.69 -9.12
N GLU A 60 3.17 -2.20 -8.07
CA GLU A 60 1.71 -2.05 -8.08
C GLU A 60 1.26 -1.02 -9.12
N GLY A 61 1.96 0.12 -9.23
CA GLY A 61 1.63 1.13 -10.24
C GLY A 61 1.82 0.64 -11.68
N LEU A 62 2.87 -0.16 -11.94
CA LEU A 62 3.09 -0.77 -13.25
C LEU A 62 2.02 -1.83 -13.54
N LYS A 63 1.72 -2.71 -12.57
CA LYS A 63 0.68 -3.73 -12.69
C LYS A 63 -0.67 -3.12 -13.04
N GLU A 64 -1.06 -2.03 -12.38
CA GLU A 64 -2.28 -1.30 -12.69
C GLU A 64 -2.28 -0.79 -14.14
N LYS A 65 -1.19 -0.15 -14.57
CA LYS A 65 -1.07 0.33 -15.96
C LYS A 65 -1.16 -0.80 -16.99
N PHE A 66 -0.50 -1.92 -16.76
CA PHE A 66 -0.59 -3.08 -17.66
C PHE A 66 -1.98 -3.71 -17.70
N ASN A 67 -2.70 -3.71 -16.57
CA ASN A 67 -4.08 -4.19 -16.53
C ASN A 67 -5.04 -3.24 -17.27
N GLN A 68 -4.82 -1.93 -17.16
CA GLN A 68 -5.56 -0.91 -17.92
C GLN A 68 -5.30 -1.02 -19.43
N ASP A 69 -4.06 -1.31 -19.83
CA ASP A 69 -3.66 -1.47 -21.24
C ASP A 69 -4.19 -2.78 -21.87
N GLN A 70 -4.45 -3.79 -21.03
CA GLN A 70 -5.08 -5.05 -21.44
C GLN A 70 -6.61 -4.99 -21.54
N LEU A 71 -7.25 -3.89 -21.12
CA LEU A 71 -8.68 -3.70 -21.38
C LEU A 71 -8.87 -3.47 -22.89
N PRO A 72 -9.54 -4.39 -23.61
CA PRO A 72 -9.81 -4.15 -25.02
C PRO A 72 -10.68 -2.90 -25.11
N VAL A 73 -10.19 -1.88 -25.83
CA VAL A 73 -11.01 -0.78 -26.30
C VAL A 73 -12.19 -1.44 -27.02
N ARG A 74 -13.37 -1.47 -26.38
CA ARG A 74 -14.62 -1.83 -27.04
C ARG A 74 -14.81 -0.79 -28.12
N LYS A 75 -14.30 -1.07 -29.33
CA LYS A 75 -14.75 -0.41 -30.55
C LYS A 75 -16.23 -0.73 -30.64
N ASN A 76 -17.06 0.21 -30.20
CA ASN A 76 -18.46 0.26 -30.56
C ASN A 76 -18.51 0.40 -32.07
N ASN A 77 -18.46 -0.72 -32.78
CA ASN A 77 -18.96 -0.80 -34.13
C ASN A 77 -20.48 -0.79 -34.01
N HIS A 78 -21.06 0.40 -33.93
CA HIS A 78 -22.44 0.57 -34.39
C HIS A 78 -22.41 0.42 -35.91
N PHE A 79 -22.73 -0.79 -36.34
CA PHE A 79 -23.13 -1.08 -37.71
C PHE A 79 -24.53 -0.52 -37.95
N HIS A 80 -24.65 0.22 -39.06
CA HIS A 80 -25.82 0.57 -39.87
C HIS A 80 -26.95 1.39 -39.26
#